data_AF-A0A920T8I1-F1
#
_entry.id   AF-A0A920T8I1-F1
#
_cell.length_a   1.000
_cell.length_b   1.000
_cell.length_c   1.000
_cell.angle_alpha   90.00
_cell.angle_beta   90.00
_cell.angle_gamma   90.00
#
_symmetry.space_group_name_H-M   'P 1'
#
loop_
_entity.id
_entity.type
_entity.pdbx_description
1 polymer ?
#
loop_
_entity_poly.entity_id
_entity_poly.type
_entity_poly.pdbx_seq_one_letter_code
_entity_poly.pdbx_strand_id
1 'polypeptide(L)'
;MGPDYGVVTPGCLEAMAVLARTEGILVDPSYSGKALAGLIDHIRSGRLDPQEPVVFVHTGGTPALFAYNEVFSEQIAARSLAMPADQPQVTGGC
;
A
#
# COMPACT_ATOMS: atom_id res chain seq x y z
N MET A 1 -9.34 -6.16 9.50
CA MET A 1 -9.47 -4.97 10.38
C MET A 1 -8.29 -4.93 11.34
N GLY A 2 -7.73 -3.76 11.60
CA GLY A 2 -6.60 -3.57 12.52
C GLY A 2 -7.03 -3.37 13.98
N PRO A 3 -6.07 -3.28 14.92
CA PRO A 3 -6.39 -3.16 16.34
C PRO A 3 -6.99 -1.80 16.71
N ASP A 4 -6.59 -0.73 16.02
CA ASP A 4 -7.00 0.64 16.32
C ASP A 4 -7.06 1.55 15.08
N TYR A 5 -7.59 2.75 15.28
CA TYR A 5 -7.59 3.83 14.29
C TYR A 5 -6.17 4.36 14.04
N GLY A 6 -5.84 4.66 12.78
CA GLY A 6 -4.49 5.11 12.38
C GLY A 6 -3.38 4.05 12.48
N VAL A 7 -3.58 2.96 13.24
CA VAL A 7 -2.62 1.88 13.32
C VAL A 7 -2.56 1.13 12.00
N VAL A 8 -1.35 1.09 11.45
CA VAL A 8 -0.99 0.42 10.21
C VAL A 8 -0.96 -1.09 10.46
N THR A 9 -1.45 -1.88 9.50
CA THR A 9 -1.44 -3.35 9.57
C THR A 9 -0.62 -3.94 8.43
N PRO A 10 -0.08 -5.17 8.56
CA PRO A 10 0.67 -5.81 7.48
C PRO A 10 -0.10 -5.91 6.16
N GLY A 11 -1.38 -6.29 6.21
CA GLY A 11 -2.23 -6.36 5.01
C GLY A 11 -2.50 -4.98 4.39
N CYS A 12 -2.60 -3.93 5.20
CA CYS A 12 -2.70 -2.55 4.71
C CYS A 12 -1.41 -2.12 3.98
N LEU A 13 -0.24 -2.41 4.54
CA LEU A 13 1.05 -2.11 3.91
C LEU A 13 1.23 -2.87 2.60
N GLU A 14 0.86 -4.14 2.57
CA GLU A 14 0.90 -4.95 1.36
C GLU A 14 0.01 -4.36 0.27
N ALA A 15 -1.25 -4.05 0.61
CA ALA A 15 -2.22 -3.47 -0.31
C ALA A 15 -1.72 -2.13 -0.89
N MET A 16 -1.23 -1.25 -0.03
CA MET A 16 -0.63 0.02 -0.41
C MET A 16 0.56 -0.18 -1.37
N ALA A 17 1.44 -1.12 -1.07
CA ALA A 17 2.61 -1.41 -1.90
C ALA A 17 2.23 -2.03 -3.25
N VAL A 18 1.17 -2.84 -3.32
CA VAL A 18 0.64 -3.37 -4.59
C VAL A 18 0.15 -2.22 -5.46
N LEU A 19 -0.78 -1.41 -4.96
CA LEU A 19 -1.39 -0.33 -5.74
C LEU A 19 -0.37 0.73 -6.18
N ALA A 20 0.57 1.09 -5.29
CA ALA A 20 1.64 2.03 -5.62
C ALA A 20 2.56 1.49 -6.73
N ARG A 21 2.80 0.18 -6.80
CA ARG A 21 3.71 -0.42 -7.79
C ARG A 21 3.03 -0.80 -9.10
N THR A 22 1.74 -1.11 -9.09
CA THR A 22 1.02 -1.49 -10.31
C THR A 22 0.41 -0.27 -10.99
N GLU A 23 -0.19 0.65 -10.22
CA GLU A 23 -0.95 1.78 -10.78
C GLU A 23 -0.32 3.15 -10.48
N GLY A 24 0.71 3.23 -9.63
CA GLY A 24 1.31 4.51 -9.22
C GLY A 24 0.40 5.37 -8.32
N ILE A 25 -0.66 4.78 -7.74
CA ILE A 25 -1.62 5.49 -6.89
C ILE A 25 -1.25 5.29 -5.41
N LEU A 26 -1.16 6.40 -4.67
CA LEU A 26 -0.84 6.42 -3.24
C LEU A 26 -2.09 6.60 -2.39
N VAL A 27 -2.24 5.75 -1.38
CA VAL A 27 -3.40 5.73 -0.47
C VAL A 27 -2.96 5.77 0.98
N ASP A 28 -3.80 6.28 1.87
CA ASP A 28 -3.47 6.44 3.29
C ASP A 28 -3.64 5.14 4.10
N PRO A 29 -2.91 4.95 5.22
CA PRO A 29 -3.02 3.74 6.03
C PRO A 29 -4.25 3.72 6.96
N SER A 30 -4.95 4.84 7.14
CA SER A 30 -6.08 4.95 8.08
C SER A 30 -7.39 4.47 7.46
N TYR A 31 -7.62 4.78 6.18
CA TYR A 31 -8.86 4.51 5.46
C TYR A 31 -8.62 3.76 4.16
N SER A 32 -8.12 4.45 3.13
CA SER A 32 -8.10 3.94 1.76
C SER A 32 -7.24 2.66 1.64
N GLY A 33 -6.12 2.59 2.35
CA GLY A 33 -5.27 1.40 2.41
C GLY A 33 -5.93 0.21 3.11
N LYS A 34 -6.72 0.45 4.17
CA LYS A 34 -7.49 -0.62 4.85
C LYS A 34 -8.65 -1.12 3.99
N ALA A 35 -9.35 -0.21 3.32
CA ALA A 35 -10.40 -0.57 2.36
C ALA A 35 -9.84 -1.40 1.20
N LEU A 36 -8.70 -0.98 0.65
CA LEU A 36 -8.00 -1.71 -0.41
C LEU A 36 -7.55 -3.10 0.07
N ALA A 37 -7.01 -3.21 1.29
CA ALA A 37 -6.63 -4.51 1.85
C ALA A 37 -7.82 -5.47 1.97
N GLY A 38 -9.00 -4.96 2.37
CA GLY A 38 -10.24 -5.74 2.39
C GLY A 38 -10.69 -6.17 0.99
N LEU A 39 -10.59 -5.27 0.01
CA LEU A 39 -10.89 -5.58 -1.38
C LEU A 39 -9.98 -6.70 -1.93
N ILE A 40 -8.67 -6.59 -1.72
CA ILE A 40 -7.70 -7.60 -2.16
C ILE A 40 -7.98 -8.95 -1.47
N ASP A 41 -8.29 -8.94 -0.17
CA ASP A 41 -8.70 -10.16 0.55
C ASP A 41 -9.97 -10.79 -0.04
N HIS A 42 -10.97 -9.99 -0.39
CA HIS A 42 -12.21 -10.49 -1.01
C HIS A 42 -11.98 -11.08 -2.40
N ILE A 43 -11.08 -10.50 -3.20
CA ILE A 43 -10.66 -11.07 -4.48
C ILE A 43 -9.93 -12.40 -4.26
N ARG A 44 -8.94 -12.44 -3.36
CA ARG A 44 -8.13 -13.65 -3.08
C ARG A 44 -8.94 -14.80 -2.48
N SER A 45 -9.94 -14.48 -1.67
CA SER A 45 -10.84 -15.47 -1.05
C SER A 45 -11.97 -15.93 -1.98
N GLY A 46 -12.06 -15.39 -3.21
CA GLY A 46 -13.11 -15.73 -4.16
C GLY A 46 -14.50 -15.23 -3.75
N ARG A 47 -14.58 -14.24 -2.86
CA ARG A 47 -15.85 -13.60 -2.46
C ARG A 47 -16.40 -12.67 -3.53
N LEU A 48 -15.55 -12.20 -4.43
CA LEU A 48 -15.90 -11.43 -5.61
C LEU A 48 -15.64 -12.28 -6.84
N ASP A 49 -16.60 -12.31 -7.77
CA ASP A 49 -16.42 -13.01 -9.05
C ASP A 49 -15.32 -12.30 -9.86
N PRO A 50 -14.27 -12.99 -10.32
CA PRO A 50 -13.21 -12.41 -11.15
C PRO A 50 -13.70 -11.80 -12.48
N GLN A 51 -14.90 -12.16 -12.94
CA GLN A 51 -15.51 -11.64 -14.17
C GLN A 51 -16.40 -10.40 -13.93
N GLU A 52 -16.73 -10.09 -12.67
CA GLU A 52 -17.57 -8.93 -12.35
C GLU A 52 -16.72 -7.67 -12.19
N PRO A 53 -17.11 -6.54 -12.81
CA PRO A 53 -16.40 -5.29 -12.63
C PRO A 53 -16.57 -4.75 -11.21
N VAL A 54 -15.46 -4.41 -10.56
CA VAL A 54 -15.45 -3.83 -9.20
C VAL A 54 -14.99 -2.38 -9.27
N VAL A 55 -15.77 -1.48 -8.66
CA VAL A 55 -15.41 -0.07 -8.53
C VAL A 55 -14.82 0.19 -7.14
N PHE A 56 -13.53 0.49 -7.09
CA PHE A 56 -12.88 0.97 -5.88
C PHE A 56 -12.94 2.50 -5.80
N VAL A 57 -13.59 3.04 -4.76
CA VAL A 57 -13.69 4.48 -4.54
C VAL A 57 -12.54 4.95 -3.66
N HIS A 58 -11.55 5.59 -4.27
CA HIS A 58 -10.46 6.23 -3.52
C HIS A 58 -10.89 7.58 -2.98
N THR A 59 -11.07 7.68 -1.65
CA THR A 59 -11.55 8.89 -0.97
C THR A 59 -10.45 9.92 -0.66
N GLY A 60 -9.21 9.69 -1.11
CA GLY A 60 -8.06 10.54 -0.83
C GLY A 60 -7.30 10.11 0.43
N GLY A 61 -6.79 11.08 1.20
CA GLY A 61 -6.00 10.85 2.41
C GLY A 61 -4.49 10.84 2.21
N THR A 62 -4.00 10.96 0.97
CA THR A 62 -2.57 10.96 0.62
C THR A 62 -1.70 11.91 1.47
N PRO A 63 -2.13 13.14 1.85
CA PRO A 63 -1.34 13.99 2.73
C PRO A 63 -1.04 13.37 4.11
N ALA A 64 -1.87 12.43 4.58
CA ALA A 64 -1.61 11.74 5.85
C ALA A 64 -0.31 10.93 5.81
N LEU A 65 0.17 10.52 4.62
CA LEU A 65 1.40 9.75 4.47
C LEU A 65 2.63 10.45 5.06
N PHE A 66 2.65 11.79 5.03
CA PHE A 66 3.75 12.58 5.60
C PHE A 66 3.86 12.44 7.13
N ALA A 67 2.78 12.02 7.80
CA ALA A 67 2.78 11.75 9.24
C ALA A 67 3.26 10.33 9.60
N TYR A 68 3.50 9.45 8.62
CA TYR A 68 3.94 8.05 8.81
C TYR A 68 5.34 7.80 8.21
N ASN A 69 6.19 8.83 8.16
CA ASN A 69 7.52 8.77 7.56
C ASN A 69 8.40 7.64 8.12
N GLU A 70 8.38 7.42 9.44
CA GLU A 70 9.17 6.36 10.10
C GLU A 70 8.73 4.97 9.63
N VAL A 71 7.41 4.71 9.67
CA VAL A 71 6.82 3.44 9.22
C VAL A 71 7.19 3.14 7.77
N PHE A 72 7.09 4.13 6.87
CA PHE A 72 7.43 3.92 5.47
C PHE A 72 8.93 3.81 5.22
N SER A 73 9.76 4.53 5.97
CA SER A 73 11.21 4.42 5.83
C SER A 73 11.68 3.01 6.19
N GLU A 74 11.16 2.43 7.27
CA GLU A 74 11.42 1.03 7.65
C GLU A 74 10.96 0.05 6.57
N GLN A 75 9.74 0.24 6.03
CA GLN A 75 9.19 -0.62 4.99
C GLN A 75 9.97 -0.54 3.67
N ILE A 76 10.36 0.66 3.26
CA ILE A 76 11.19 0.88 2.07
C ILE A 76 12.56 0.26 2.27
N ALA A 77 13.19 0.43 3.43
CA ALA A 77 14.47 -0.18 3.76
C ALA A 77 14.39 -1.72 3.74
N ALA A 78 13.37 -2.30 4.39
CA ALA A 78 13.15 -3.74 4.45
C ALA A 78 12.92 -4.36 3.06
N ARG A 79 12.21 -3.66 2.15
CA ARG A 79 11.98 -4.12 0.78
C ARG A 79 13.12 -3.81 -0.19
N SER A 80 13.88 -2.74 0.02
CA SER A 80 15.07 -2.40 -0.78
C SER A 80 16.16 -3.45 -0.59
N LEU A 81 16.33 -3.96 0.63
CA LEU A 81 17.23 -5.08 0.94
C LEU A 81 16.78 -6.42 0.33
N ALA A 82 15.53 -6.52 -0.13
CA ALA A 82 14.97 -7.71 -0.78
C ALA A 82 14.90 -7.59 -2.32
N MET A 83 15.42 -6.52 -2.92
CA MET A 83 15.49 -6.39 -4.38
C MET A 83 16.69 -7.17 -4.95
N PRO A 84 16.53 -7.96 -6.03
CA PRO A 84 17.68 -8.48 -6.78
C PRO A 84 18.45 -7.31 -7.41
N ALA A 85 19.78 -7.44 -7.41
CA ALA A 85 20.80 -6.39 -7.56
C ALA A 85 20.92 -5.72 -8.95
N ASP A 86 19.84 -5.48 -9.68
CA ASP A 86 19.92 -4.96 -11.06
C ASP A 86 19.05 -3.71 -11.33
N GLN A 87 19.17 -2.68 -10.48
CA GLN A 87 18.76 -1.33 -10.88
C GLN A 87 19.76 -0.26 -10.41
N PRO A 88 20.09 0.71 -11.27
CA PRO A 88 21.14 1.68 -11.03
C PRO A 88 20.69 2.67 -9.95
N GLN A 89 21.54 2.87 -8.94
CA GLN A 89 21.30 3.83 -7.88
C GLN A 89 21.36 5.25 -8.46
N VAL A 90 20.25 5.99 -8.35
CA VAL A 90 20.22 7.42 -8.69
C VAL A 90 20.93 8.17 -7.56
N THR A 91 22.20 8.50 -7.80
CA THR A 91 23.00 9.35 -6.92
C THR A 91 22.44 10.77 -6.95
N GLY A 92 21.78 11.17 -5.87
CA GLY A 92 21.37 12.56 -5.64
C GLY A 92 22.60 13.46 -5.47
N GLY A 93 22.79 14.39 -6.40
CA GLY A 93 23.64 15.56 -6.25
C GLY A 93 22.78 16.80 -6.07
N CYS A 94 23.24 17.70 -5.21
CA CYS A 94 22.67 19.01 -4.87
C CYS A 94 22.10 19.79 -6.07
#